data_AF-A0A8B6DDM4-F1
#
_entry.id   AF-A0A8B6DDM4-F1
#
_cell.length_a   1.000
_cell.length_b   1.000
_cell.length_c   1.000
_cell.angle_alpha   90.00
_cell.angle_beta   90.00
_cell.angle_gamma   90.00
#
_symmetry.space_group_name_H-M   'P 1'
#
loop_
_entity.id
_entity.type
_entity.pdbx_description
1 polymer ?
#
loop_
_entity_poly.entity_id
_entity_poly.type
_entity_poly.pdbx_seq_one_letter_code
_entity_poly.pdbx_strand_id
1 'polypeptide(L)'
;MTGIRSQSTAIWLAAVTAFVNFIFTLVGVWLVDKIGRRKLILSSLAGVLFSLVVLAVGFQMTALRSPPVTTFESSSNNSKCFQYRSCESCTESLQCGFCYIEKNTYSAENGSCLPYTDPSMSSEGRCNSTKLEINLVWAENYCPSPYSILGLIGLIIYLMAFAPGMGPMPWTINSEIYPLWARSTCTAISTSFNWIFNLTVSLSFLTLTEQITKYGTYWLFVGIVIIGFIIIYATLPETKGKKLEEVQALFEKGWCSDSQYDQLKNCNETTIDAN
;
A
#
# COMPACT_ATOMS: atom_id res chain seq x y z
N MET A 1 -12.16 2.70 -1.90
CA MET A 1 -12.40 2.31 -3.32
C MET A 1 -12.32 3.58 -4.18
N THR A 2 -11.74 3.53 -5.38
CA THR A 2 -11.30 4.71 -6.16
C THR A 2 -12.41 5.49 -6.89
N GLY A 3 -13.69 5.18 -6.61
CA GLY A 3 -14.84 5.96 -7.10
C GLY A 3 -15.10 5.88 -8.59
N ILE A 4 -14.88 4.70 -9.18
CA ILE A 4 -14.94 4.50 -10.63
C ILE A 4 -16.26 3.83 -10.99
N ARG A 5 -17.08 4.56 -11.77
CA ARG A 5 -18.50 4.28 -12.00
C ARG A 5 -18.79 3.09 -12.92
N SER A 6 -17.85 2.68 -13.77
CA SER A 6 -18.09 1.66 -14.80
C SER A 6 -17.26 0.40 -14.57
N GLN A 7 -17.91 -0.76 -14.65
CA GLN A 7 -17.27 -2.08 -14.61
C GLN A 7 -16.15 -2.19 -15.66
N SER A 8 -16.35 -1.62 -16.86
CA SER A 8 -15.34 -1.63 -17.93
C SER A 8 -14.10 -0.81 -17.55
N THR A 9 -14.28 0.36 -16.91
CA THR A 9 -13.14 1.17 -16.44
C THR A 9 -12.37 0.51 -15.29
N ALA A 10 -13.06 -0.21 -14.41
CA ALA A 10 -12.40 -0.99 -13.35
C ALA A 10 -11.52 -2.12 -13.93
N ILE A 11 -12.03 -2.83 -14.94
CA ILE A 11 -11.29 -3.89 -15.65
C ILE A 11 -10.04 -3.31 -16.32
N TRP A 12 -10.17 -2.20 -17.05
CA TRP A 12 -9.02 -1.56 -17.70
C TRP A 12 -7.96 -1.09 -16.71
N LEU A 13 -8.36 -0.56 -15.55
CA LEU A 13 -7.41 -0.14 -14.53
C LEU A 13 -6.70 -1.33 -13.89
N ALA A 14 -7.40 -2.43 -13.64
CA ALA A 14 -6.77 -3.67 -13.18
C ALA A 14 -5.79 -4.24 -14.21
N ALA A 15 -6.13 -4.18 -15.50
CA ALA A 15 -5.23 -4.62 -16.57
C ALA A 15 -3.97 -3.75 -16.64
N VAL A 16 -4.13 -2.43 -16.54
CA VAL A 16 -3.00 -1.47 -16.53
C VAL A 16 -2.10 -1.70 -15.32
N THR A 17 -2.67 -1.85 -14.12
CA THR A 17 -1.86 -2.09 -12.90
C THR A 17 -1.10 -3.42 -12.97
N ALA A 18 -1.72 -4.48 -13.50
CA ALA A 18 -1.07 -5.77 -13.71
C ALA A 18 0.08 -5.68 -14.74
N PHE A 19 -0.15 -4.97 -15.85
CA PHE A 19 0.87 -4.76 -16.88
C PHE A 19 2.06 -3.96 -16.35
N VAL A 20 1.80 -2.87 -15.62
CA VAL A 20 2.85 -2.07 -14.95
C VAL A 20 3.63 -2.96 -13.99
N ASN A 21 2.95 -3.71 -13.11
CA ASN A 21 3.62 -4.62 -12.17
C ASN A 21 4.53 -5.64 -12.89
N PHE A 22 4.06 -6.23 -14.00
CA PHE A 22 4.85 -7.16 -14.79
C PHE A 22 6.11 -6.53 -15.38
N ILE A 23 6.00 -5.37 -16.03
CA ILE A 23 7.13 -4.66 -16.63
C ILE A 23 8.17 -4.25 -15.57
N PHE A 24 7.71 -3.68 -14.45
CA PHE A 24 8.62 -3.27 -13.38
C PHE A 24 9.27 -4.45 -12.66
N THR A 25 8.60 -5.62 -12.63
CA THR A 25 9.23 -6.86 -12.14
C THR A 25 10.38 -7.30 -13.04
N LEU A 26 10.21 -7.27 -14.38
CA LEU A 26 11.29 -7.58 -15.33
C LEU A 26 12.47 -6.62 -15.20
N VAL A 27 12.18 -5.33 -15.07
CA VAL A 27 13.19 -4.30 -14.80
C VAL A 27 13.92 -4.59 -13.49
N GLY A 28 13.19 -5.01 -12.46
CA GLY A 28 13.74 -5.49 -11.19
C GLY A 28 14.74 -6.62 -11.38
N VAL A 29 14.34 -7.72 -12.01
CA VAL A 29 15.21 -8.87 -12.28
C VAL A 29 16.49 -8.44 -13.00
N TRP A 30 16.40 -7.55 -13.99
CA TRP A 30 17.57 -7.01 -14.68
C TRP A 30 18.46 -6.11 -13.79
N LEU A 31 17.86 -5.33 -12.88
CA LEU A 31 18.58 -4.44 -11.95
C LEU A 31 19.29 -5.20 -10.83
N VAL A 32 18.79 -6.37 -10.42
CA VAL A 32 19.33 -7.17 -9.31
C VAL A 32 20.81 -7.47 -9.49
N ASP A 33 21.19 -7.92 -10.68
CA ASP A 33 22.57 -8.30 -10.97
C ASP A 33 23.50 -7.08 -11.10
N LYS A 34 22.95 -5.91 -11.46
CA LYS A 34 23.72 -4.66 -11.60
C LYS A 34 23.89 -3.91 -10.29
N ILE A 35 22.81 -3.66 -9.55
CA ILE A 35 22.80 -2.75 -8.39
C ILE A 35 23.21 -3.46 -7.09
N GLY A 36 22.94 -4.77 -6.98
CA GLY A 36 23.08 -5.51 -5.72
C GLY A 36 21.77 -5.56 -4.95
N ARG A 37 21.68 -6.53 -4.03
CA ARG A 37 20.41 -6.97 -3.45
C ARG A 37 19.99 -6.02 -2.32
N ARG A 38 20.95 -5.59 -1.50
CA ARG A 38 20.72 -4.66 -0.39
C ARG A 38 20.24 -3.29 -0.90
N LYS A 39 20.94 -2.71 -1.87
CA LYS A 39 20.59 -1.41 -2.45
C LYS A 39 19.23 -1.44 -3.16
N LEU A 40 18.88 -2.55 -3.81
CA LEU A 40 17.58 -2.69 -4.47
C LEU A 40 16.43 -2.79 -3.47
N ILE A 41 16.57 -3.58 -2.39
CA ILE A 41 15.56 -3.62 -1.31
C ILE A 41 15.40 -2.26 -0.65
N LEU A 42 16.50 -1.58 -0.30
CA LEU A 42 16.43 -0.29 0.40
C LEU A 42 15.80 0.80 -0.48
N SER A 43 16.16 0.87 -1.77
CA SER A 43 15.54 1.82 -2.70
C SER A 43 14.06 1.53 -2.92
N SER A 44 13.68 0.26 -3.01
CA SER A 44 12.27 -0.17 -3.11
C SER A 44 11.48 0.20 -1.85
N LEU A 45 12.00 -0.05 -0.65
CA LEU A 45 11.35 0.34 0.60
C LEU A 45 11.20 1.85 0.74
N ALA A 46 12.21 2.63 0.33
CA ALA A 46 12.11 4.08 0.30
C ALA A 46 11.03 4.57 -0.67
N GLY A 47 10.92 3.95 -1.85
CA GLY A 47 9.85 4.23 -2.81
C GLY A 47 8.46 3.85 -2.29
N VAL A 48 8.34 2.69 -1.61
CA VAL A 48 7.10 2.27 -0.95
C VAL A 48 6.72 3.27 0.14
N LEU A 49 7.67 3.69 0.98
CA LEU A 49 7.45 4.70 2.01
C LEU A 49 6.93 6.01 1.41
N PHE A 50 7.58 6.50 0.36
CA PHE A 50 7.13 7.70 -0.36
C PHE A 50 5.71 7.54 -0.92
N SER A 51 5.41 6.41 -1.55
CA SER A 51 4.08 6.15 -2.11
C SER A 51 2.98 6.09 -1.05
N LEU A 52 3.26 5.50 0.12
CA LEU A 52 2.31 5.43 1.23
C LEU A 52 2.03 6.82 1.82
N VAL A 53 3.04 7.70 1.87
CA VAL A 53 2.84 9.10 2.27
C VAL A 53 1.97 9.83 1.25
N VAL A 54 2.20 9.64 -0.05
CA VAL A 54 1.34 10.23 -1.11
C VAL A 54 -0.11 9.74 -0.98
N LEU A 55 -0.33 8.45 -0.72
CA LEU A 55 -1.65 7.89 -0.47
C LEU A 55 -2.30 8.49 0.79
N ALA A 56 -1.57 8.54 1.91
CA ALA A 56 -2.06 9.08 3.17
C ALA A 56 -2.48 10.56 3.03
N VAL A 57 -1.64 11.36 2.39
CA VAL A 57 -1.94 12.78 2.09
C VAL A 57 -3.11 12.91 1.11
N GLY A 58 -3.17 12.08 0.08
CA GLY A 58 -4.27 12.07 -0.89
C GLY A 58 -5.62 11.80 -0.25
N PHE A 59 -5.71 10.79 0.63
CA PHE A 59 -6.92 10.50 1.38
C PHE A 59 -7.24 11.58 2.41
N GLN A 60 -6.23 12.14 3.08
CA GLN A 60 -6.43 13.23 4.04
C GLN A 60 -6.98 14.50 3.37
N MET A 61 -6.43 14.88 2.20
CA MET A 61 -6.92 16.02 1.42
C MET A 61 -8.34 15.76 0.89
N THR A 62 -8.64 14.53 0.48
CA THR A 62 -9.98 14.12 0.06
C THR A 62 -10.97 14.23 1.21
N ALA A 63 -10.61 13.80 2.41
CA ALA A 63 -11.45 13.91 3.60
C ALA A 63 -11.74 15.38 3.97
N LEU A 64 -10.71 16.24 4.00
CA LEU A 64 -10.83 17.65 4.37
C LEU A 64 -11.58 18.50 3.34
N ARG A 65 -11.57 18.11 2.06
CA ARG A 65 -12.22 18.85 0.96
C ARG A 65 -13.45 18.12 0.42
N SER A 66 -13.97 17.15 1.17
CA SER A 66 -15.17 16.41 0.80
C SER A 66 -16.40 17.34 0.79
N PRO A 67 -17.34 17.16 -0.15
CA PRO A 67 -18.55 17.98 -0.22
C PRO A 67 -19.42 17.77 1.04
N PRO A 68 -19.99 18.85 1.60
CA PRO A 68 -20.86 18.75 2.77
C PRO A 68 -22.23 18.19 2.40
N VAL A 69 -22.89 17.57 3.38
CA VAL A 69 -24.30 17.19 3.29
C VAL A 69 -25.14 18.47 3.45
N THR A 70 -25.87 18.84 2.40
CA THR A 70 -26.66 20.09 2.36
C THR A 70 -28.17 19.81 2.46
N THR A 71 -28.62 18.64 2.01
CA THR A 71 -30.03 18.27 1.96
C THR A 71 -30.31 17.11 2.90
N PHE A 72 -31.28 17.30 3.78
CA PHE A 72 -31.72 16.30 4.75
C PHE A 72 -33.09 15.78 4.35
N GLU A 73 -33.12 14.59 3.75
CA GLU A 73 -34.35 13.93 3.32
C GLU A 73 -34.84 13.02 4.44
N SER A 74 -35.99 13.37 5.03
CA SER A 74 -36.55 12.72 6.20
C SER A 74 -37.46 11.56 5.80
N SER A 75 -37.23 10.36 6.37
CA SER A 75 -38.28 9.34 6.52
C SER A 75 -38.10 8.36 7.71
N SER A 76 -37.03 8.44 8.49
CA SER A 76 -36.84 7.59 9.67
C SER A 76 -36.03 8.32 10.76
N ASN A 77 -36.66 8.55 11.92
CA ASN A 77 -36.12 9.33 13.05
C ASN A 77 -34.88 8.69 13.76
N ASN A 78 -34.23 7.66 13.19
CA ASN A 78 -33.23 6.86 13.92
C ASN A 78 -32.09 6.24 13.10
N SER A 79 -31.85 6.65 11.85
CA SER A 79 -30.68 6.16 11.12
C SER A 79 -29.39 6.91 11.53
N LYS A 80 -28.33 6.17 11.89
CA LYS A 80 -27.01 6.73 12.24
C LYS A 80 -26.44 7.64 11.14
N CYS A 81 -26.86 7.41 9.89
CA CYS A 81 -26.47 8.17 8.71
C CYS A 81 -26.79 9.68 8.80
N PHE A 82 -27.82 10.07 9.55
CA PHE A 82 -28.22 11.48 9.67
C PHE A 82 -27.22 12.34 10.47
N GLN A 83 -26.40 11.71 11.31
CA GLN A 83 -25.45 12.43 12.16
C GLN A 83 -24.23 12.95 11.37
N TYR A 84 -23.99 12.39 10.18
CA TYR A 84 -22.84 12.75 9.35
C TYR A 84 -23.09 14.01 8.52
N ARG A 85 -22.14 14.94 8.57
CA ARG A 85 -22.22 16.24 7.87
C ARG A 85 -21.36 16.33 6.61
N SER A 86 -20.52 15.33 6.36
CA SER A 86 -19.60 15.26 5.22
C SER A 86 -19.82 13.97 4.45
N CYS A 87 -19.56 14.00 3.13
CA CYS A 87 -19.58 12.80 2.30
C CYS A 87 -18.62 11.72 2.82
N GLU A 88 -17.42 12.11 3.29
CA GLU A 88 -16.43 11.14 3.76
C GLU A 88 -16.94 10.37 4.98
N SER A 89 -17.48 11.05 6.00
CA SER A 89 -18.00 10.37 7.20
C SER A 89 -19.26 9.57 6.91
N CYS A 90 -20.05 9.96 5.90
CA CYS A 90 -21.20 9.20 5.44
C CYS A 90 -20.78 7.88 4.78
N THR A 91 -19.84 7.94 3.83
CA THR A 91 -19.36 6.77 3.04
C THR A 91 -18.34 5.90 3.78
N GLU A 92 -18.00 6.26 5.02
CA GLU A 92 -17.19 5.43 5.91
C GLU A 92 -18.02 4.31 6.57
N SER A 93 -19.34 4.47 6.65
CA SER A 93 -20.25 3.47 7.20
C SER A 93 -20.80 2.53 6.13
N LEU A 94 -20.68 1.22 6.32
CA LEU A 94 -21.19 0.17 5.40
C LEU A 94 -22.72 0.18 5.16
N GLN A 95 -23.47 0.96 5.92
CA GLN A 95 -24.94 1.03 5.83
C GLN A 95 -25.43 2.39 5.30
N CYS A 96 -24.53 3.32 5.00
CA CYS A 96 -24.84 4.67 4.56
C CYS A 96 -24.16 4.95 3.22
N GLY A 97 -24.83 5.69 2.35
CA GLY A 97 -24.28 6.13 1.08
C GLY A 97 -24.65 7.58 0.79
N PHE A 98 -23.92 8.18 -0.14
CA PHE A 98 -24.03 9.57 -0.49
C PHE A 98 -24.75 9.74 -1.84
N CYS A 99 -25.86 10.49 -1.82
CA CYS A 99 -26.66 10.83 -2.99
C CYS A 99 -26.45 12.30 -3.33
N TYR A 100 -26.06 12.64 -4.56
CA TYR A 100 -25.80 14.03 -4.95
C TYR A 100 -26.19 14.34 -6.39
N ILE A 101 -26.31 15.63 -6.69
CA ILE A 101 -26.49 16.14 -8.04
C ILE A 101 -25.11 16.48 -8.61
N GLU A 102 -24.76 15.84 -9.72
CA GLU A 102 -23.51 16.04 -10.44
C GLU A 102 -23.58 17.34 -11.27
N LYS A 103 -22.73 18.31 -10.95
CA LYS A 103 -22.56 19.53 -11.75
C LYS A 103 -21.35 19.46 -12.68
N ASN A 104 -20.25 18.90 -12.17
CA ASN A 104 -19.02 18.57 -12.87
C ASN A 104 -18.45 17.29 -12.25
N THR A 105 -17.50 16.64 -12.93
CA THR A 105 -16.84 15.40 -12.48
C THR A 105 -16.20 15.49 -11.08
N TYR A 106 -15.95 16.71 -10.57
CA TYR A 106 -15.27 16.96 -9.29
C TYR A 106 -16.10 17.68 -8.24
N SER A 107 -17.33 18.11 -8.54
CA SER A 107 -18.15 18.92 -7.63
C SER A 107 -19.59 18.39 -7.55
N ALA A 108 -20.02 18.15 -6.32
CA ALA A 108 -21.38 17.75 -5.98
C ALA A 108 -22.16 18.95 -5.41
N GLU A 109 -23.42 19.10 -5.84
CA GLU A 109 -24.39 19.98 -5.22
C GLU A 109 -25.56 19.16 -4.66
N ASN A 110 -26.25 19.70 -3.66
CA ASN A 110 -27.42 19.07 -3.04
C ASN A 110 -27.16 17.63 -2.58
N GLY A 111 -26.10 17.41 -1.78
CA GLY A 111 -25.74 16.10 -1.24
C GLY A 111 -26.59 15.70 -0.04
N SER A 112 -27.13 14.48 -0.03
CA SER A 112 -27.81 13.83 1.10
C SER A 112 -27.11 12.52 1.49
N CYS A 113 -27.01 12.24 2.80
CA CYS A 113 -26.55 10.95 3.32
C CYS A 113 -27.76 10.07 3.65
N LEU A 114 -27.84 8.89 3.04
CA LEU A 114 -29.02 8.03 3.09
C LEU A 114 -28.64 6.57 3.42
N PRO A 115 -29.46 5.83 4.18
CA PRO A 115 -29.23 4.42 4.41
C PRO A 115 -29.52 3.60 3.14
N TYR A 116 -28.86 2.45 3.01
CA TYR A 116 -29.12 1.53 1.91
C TYR A 116 -29.10 0.06 2.36
N THR A 117 -29.91 -0.75 1.68
CA THR A 117 -29.97 -2.21 1.79
C THR A 117 -29.30 -2.89 0.60
N ASP A 118 -29.39 -2.27 -0.58
CA ASP A 118 -28.79 -2.75 -1.82
C ASP A 118 -27.67 -1.79 -2.28
N PRO A 119 -26.48 -2.28 -2.69
CA PRO A 119 -25.34 -1.45 -3.11
C PRO A 119 -25.66 -0.44 -4.24
N SER A 120 -26.68 -0.76 -5.05
CA SER A 120 -27.01 0.00 -6.25
C SER A 120 -27.98 1.17 -6.05
N MET A 121 -28.70 1.23 -4.92
CA MET A 121 -29.73 2.24 -4.68
C MET A 121 -29.89 2.55 -3.18
N SER A 122 -30.38 3.75 -2.86
CA SER A 122 -30.70 4.08 -1.46
C SER A 122 -32.05 3.49 -1.06
N SER A 123 -32.22 3.14 0.22
CA SER A 123 -33.49 2.62 0.74
C SER A 123 -34.55 3.72 0.88
N GLU A 124 -34.12 4.98 1.03
CA GLU A 124 -34.97 6.16 1.18
C GLU A 124 -34.41 7.33 0.34
N GLY A 125 -35.20 8.38 0.10
CA GLY A 125 -34.75 9.62 -0.55
C GLY A 125 -34.70 9.58 -2.08
N ARG A 126 -34.10 10.63 -2.69
CA ARG A 126 -34.06 10.83 -4.16
C ARG A 126 -33.36 9.71 -4.94
N CYS A 127 -32.45 8.99 -4.30
CA CYS A 127 -31.71 7.88 -4.92
C CYS A 127 -32.41 6.51 -4.77
N ASN A 128 -33.67 6.47 -4.28
CA ASN A 128 -34.49 5.25 -4.18
C ASN A 128 -35.24 4.99 -5.50
N SER A 129 -34.50 4.78 -6.58
CA SER A 129 -35.09 4.43 -7.89
C SER A 129 -34.10 3.70 -8.79
N THR A 130 -34.61 2.76 -9.59
CA THR A 130 -33.82 2.00 -10.58
C THR A 130 -33.40 2.83 -11.79
N LYS A 131 -34.04 3.98 -12.01
CA LYS A 131 -33.73 4.94 -13.08
C LYS A 131 -33.56 6.33 -12.47
N LEU A 132 -32.32 6.68 -12.12
CA LEU A 132 -32.00 7.99 -11.57
C LEU A 132 -32.30 9.09 -12.62
N GLU A 133 -32.84 10.22 -12.15
CA GLU A 133 -33.04 11.42 -12.99
C GLU A 133 -31.71 11.94 -13.54
N ILE A 134 -31.79 12.72 -14.63
CA ILE A 134 -30.63 13.32 -15.29
C ILE A 134 -29.86 14.17 -14.27
N ASN A 135 -28.59 13.80 -14.01
CA ASN A 135 -27.64 14.41 -13.05
C ASN A 135 -27.67 13.88 -11.60
N LEU A 136 -28.55 12.94 -11.23
CA LEU A 136 -28.52 12.36 -9.88
C LEU A 136 -27.61 11.13 -9.84
N VAL A 137 -26.70 11.05 -8.86
CA VAL A 137 -25.73 9.96 -8.73
C VAL A 137 -25.71 9.40 -7.31
N TRP A 138 -25.72 8.07 -7.24
CA TRP A 138 -25.51 7.30 -6.02
C TRP A 138 -24.05 6.90 -5.85
N ALA A 139 -23.49 7.13 -4.66
CA ALA A 139 -22.13 6.75 -4.31
C ALA A 139 -22.08 6.09 -2.93
N GLU A 140 -21.83 4.77 -2.91
CA GLU A 140 -21.70 3.98 -1.68
C GLU A 140 -20.37 4.23 -0.94
N ASN A 141 -19.25 4.22 -1.67
CA ASN A 141 -17.90 4.08 -1.09
C ASN A 141 -16.89 5.12 -1.62
N TYR A 142 -17.37 6.19 -2.25
CA TYR A 142 -16.53 7.24 -2.82
C TYR A 142 -17.17 8.61 -2.78
N CYS A 143 -16.33 9.64 -2.72
CA CYS A 143 -16.76 11.04 -2.79
C CYS A 143 -16.14 11.73 -4.00
N PRO A 144 -16.90 12.59 -4.72
CA PRO A 144 -16.34 13.38 -5.79
C PRO A 144 -15.39 14.42 -5.20
N SER A 145 -14.13 14.36 -5.62
CA SER A 145 -13.08 15.26 -5.17
C SER A 145 -12.00 15.35 -6.26
N PRO A 146 -11.42 16.54 -6.49
CA PRO A 146 -10.28 16.67 -7.41
C PRO A 146 -9.03 15.96 -6.89
N TYR A 147 -8.95 15.68 -5.58
CA TYR A 147 -7.78 15.06 -4.94
C TYR A 147 -7.77 13.53 -5.05
N SER A 148 -8.87 12.91 -5.49
CA SER A 148 -8.96 11.45 -5.66
C SER A 148 -7.90 10.89 -6.62
N ILE A 149 -7.41 11.72 -7.56
CA ILE A 149 -6.33 11.34 -8.48
C ILE A 149 -4.99 11.09 -7.77
N LEU A 150 -4.74 11.73 -6.63
CA LEU A 150 -3.53 11.48 -5.83
C LEU A 150 -3.52 10.06 -5.29
N GLY A 151 -4.69 9.49 -4.96
CA GLY A 151 -4.83 8.10 -4.57
C GLY A 151 -4.42 7.14 -5.69
N LEU A 152 -4.83 7.43 -6.93
CA LEU A 152 -4.45 6.64 -8.10
C LEU A 152 -2.95 6.74 -8.41
N ILE A 153 -2.40 7.96 -8.40
CA ILE A 153 -0.97 8.19 -8.61
C ILE A 153 -0.14 7.49 -7.53
N GLY A 154 -0.54 7.59 -6.27
CA GLY A 154 0.12 6.91 -5.15
C GLY A 154 0.15 5.39 -5.32
N LEU A 155 -0.96 4.79 -5.78
CA LEU A 155 -1.02 3.35 -6.08
C LEU A 155 -0.06 2.95 -7.21
N ILE A 156 0.02 3.74 -8.27
CA ILE A 156 0.94 3.45 -9.39
C ILE A 156 2.39 3.54 -8.92
N ILE A 157 2.75 4.58 -8.16
CA ILE A 157 4.10 4.74 -7.59
C ILE A 157 4.42 3.58 -6.65
N TYR A 158 3.47 3.15 -5.82
CA TYR A 158 3.61 1.98 -4.97
C TYR A 158 3.97 0.74 -5.78
N LEU A 159 3.23 0.45 -6.86
CA LEU A 159 3.49 -0.71 -7.72
C LEU A 159 4.86 -0.63 -8.39
N MET A 160 5.25 0.54 -8.90
CA MET A 160 6.56 0.75 -9.52
C MET A 160 7.72 0.54 -8.53
N ALA A 161 7.54 0.94 -7.27
CA ALA A 161 8.55 0.79 -6.24
C ALA A 161 8.59 -0.64 -5.66
N PHE A 162 7.43 -1.28 -5.49
CA PHE A 162 7.30 -2.59 -4.85
C PHE A 162 7.75 -3.73 -5.78
N ALA A 163 7.35 -3.69 -7.06
CA ALA A 163 7.59 -4.76 -8.03
C ALA A 163 9.07 -5.17 -8.19
N PRO A 164 10.05 -4.26 -8.34
CA PRO A 164 11.43 -4.66 -8.58
C PRO A 164 12.18 -5.12 -7.32
N GLY A 165 11.79 -4.66 -6.13
CA GLY A 165 12.54 -4.90 -4.89
C GLY A 165 11.79 -5.80 -3.92
N MET A 166 10.84 -5.23 -3.15
CA MET A 166 10.14 -5.97 -2.10
C MET A 166 9.30 -7.16 -2.58
N GLY A 167 8.94 -7.20 -3.87
CA GLY A 167 8.29 -8.37 -4.48
C GLY A 167 9.21 -9.60 -4.49
N PRO A 168 10.26 -9.64 -5.34
CA PRO A 168 11.11 -10.82 -5.52
C PRO A 168 12.26 -10.94 -4.50
N MET A 169 12.80 -9.83 -4.00
CA MET A 169 14.07 -9.86 -3.26
C MET A 169 14.03 -10.59 -1.91
N PRO A 170 12.97 -10.48 -1.09
CA PRO A 170 12.89 -11.27 0.14
C PRO A 170 12.99 -12.77 -0.15
N TRP A 171 12.36 -13.26 -1.22
CA TRP A 171 12.40 -14.67 -1.61
C TRP A 171 13.79 -15.11 -2.09
N THR A 172 14.46 -14.27 -2.89
CA THR A 172 15.82 -14.58 -3.36
C THR A 172 16.81 -14.59 -2.20
N ILE A 173 16.76 -13.57 -1.33
CA ILE A 173 17.68 -13.45 -0.19
C ILE A 173 17.46 -14.59 0.81
N ASN A 174 16.21 -14.98 1.06
CA ASN A 174 15.87 -16.11 1.92
C ASN A 174 16.56 -17.41 1.45
N SER A 175 16.72 -17.59 0.13
CA SER A 175 17.44 -18.75 -0.43
C SER A 175 18.97 -18.63 -0.38
N GLU A 176 19.52 -17.41 -0.32
CA GLU A 176 20.96 -17.13 -0.34
C GLU A 176 21.60 -17.14 1.05
N ILE A 177 20.87 -16.74 2.10
CA ILE A 177 21.42 -16.57 3.46
C ILE A 177 21.56 -17.90 4.21
N TYR A 178 20.67 -18.86 3.97
CA TYR A 178 20.63 -20.06 4.81
C TYR A 178 21.65 -21.14 4.42
N PRO A 179 22.28 -21.80 5.41
CA PRO A 179 23.16 -22.93 5.18
C PRO A 179 22.39 -24.10 4.57
N LEU A 180 23.06 -24.91 3.73
CA LEU A 180 22.42 -25.98 2.95
C LEU A 180 21.65 -27.00 3.81
N TRP A 181 22.15 -27.31 5.01
CA TRP A 181 21.53 -28.30 5.91
C TRP A 181 20.24 -27.79 6.59
N ALA A 182 20.06 -26.47 6.72
CA ALA A 182 18.89 -25.86 7.40
C ALA A 182 17.92 -25.15 6.45
N ARG A 183 18.30 -25.01 5.17
CA ARG A 183 17.63 -24.10 4.22
C ARG A 183 16.13 -24.35 4.09
N SER A 184 15.71 -25.61 4.00
CA SER A 184 14.28 -25.96 3.85
C SER A 184 13.47 -25.55 5.08
N THR A 185 13.97 -25.84 6.29
CA THR A 185 13.32 -25.49 7.55
C THR A 185 13.22 -23.98 7.74
N CYS A 186 14.32 -23.24 7.54
CA CYS A 186 14.32 -21.78 7.67
C CYS A 186 13.42 -21.12 6.63
N THR A 187 13.43 -21.62 5.39
CA THR A 187 12.53 -21.14 4.33
C THR A 187 11.07 -21.37 4.73
N ALA A 188 10.71 -22.58 5.18
CA ALA A 188 9.35 -22.92 5.60
C ALA A 188 8.84 -22.04 6.76
N ILE A 189 9.71 -21.74 7.74
CA ILE A 189 9.38 -20.83 8.84
C ILE A 189 9.12 -19.42 8.30
N SER A 190 10.04 -18.87 7.50
CA SER A 190 9.89 -17.54 6.91
C SER A 190 8.61 -17.41 6.06
N THR A 191 8.30 -18.43 5.25
CA THR A 191 7.08 -18.42 4.43
C THR A 191 5.82 -18.50 5.28
N SER A 192 5.85 -19.29 6.35
CA SER A 192 4.70 -19.40 7.26
C SER A 192 4.40 -18.06 7.94
N PHE A 193 5.43 -17.35 8.42
CA PHE A 193 5.27 -15.99 8.96
C PHE A 193 4.74 -15.02 7.90
N ASN A 194 5.24 -15.09 6.66
CA ASN A 194 4.76 -14.23 5.58
C ASN A 194 3.26 -14.42 5.32
N TRP A 195 2.79 -15.66 5.22
CA TRP A 195 1.37 -15.96 4.99
C TRP A 195 0.48 -15.61 6.20
N ILE A 196 0.99 -15.79 7.43
CA ILE A 196 0.29 -15.36 8.65
C ILE A 196 0.08 -13.84 8.63
N PHE A 197 1.13 -13.05 8.40
CA PHE A 197 1.00 -11.60 8.34
C PHE A 197 0.15 -11.13 7.16
N ASN A 198 0.23 -11.81 6.02
CA ASN A 198 -0.65 -11.54 4.88
C ASN A 198 -2.13 -11.72 5.26
N LEU A 199 -2.48 -12.81 5.96
CA LEU A 199 -3.83 -13.07 6.45
C LEU A 199 -4.24 -12.02 7.49
N THR A 200 -3.37 -11.70 8.45
CA THR A 200 -3.65 -10.71 9.49
C THR A 200 -3.94 -9.33 8.89
N VAL A 201 -3.13 -8.86 7.93
CA VAL A 201 -3.37 -7.57 7.26
C VAL A 201 -4.68 -7.61 6.47
N SER A 202 -4.95 -8.70 5.75
CA SER A 202 -6.17 -8.83 4.95
C SER A 202 -7.45 -8.81 5.81
N LEU A 203 -7.43 -9.46 6.98
CA LEU A 203 -8.57 -9.49 7.91
C LEU A 203 -8.73 -8.17 8.68
N SER A 204 -7.63 -7.51 9.01
CA SER A 204 -7.66 -6.29 9.83
C SER A 204 -7.87 -5.02 9.02
N PHE A 205 -7.55 -5.01 7.72
CA PHE A 205 -7.58 -3.80 6.90
C PHE A 205 -8.95 -3.10 6.91
N LEU A 206 -10.04 -3.83 6.67
CA LEU A 206 -11.38 -3.22 6.65
C LEU A 206 -11.73 -2.62 8.02
N THR A 207 -11.53 -3.40 9.09
CA THR A 207 -11.77 -2.96 10.47
C THR A 207 -10.95 -1.72 10.84
N LEU A 208 -9.67 -1.65 10.42
CA LEU A 208 -8.83 -0.47 10.65
C LEU A 208 -9.38 0.76 9.90
N THR A 209 -9.81 0.59 8.65
CA THR A 209 -10.35 1.70 7.87
C THR A 209 -11.67 2.23 8.41
N GLU A 210 -12.46 1.40 9.09
CA GLU A 210 -13.72 1.79 9.74
C GLU A 210 -13.52 2.46 11.10
N GLN A 211 -12.56 2.01 11.90
CA GLN A 211 -12.36 2.55 13.25
C GLN A 211 -11.46 3.78 13.29
N ILE A 212 -10.42 3.82 12.44
CA ILE A 212 -9.41 4.89 12.46
C ILE A 212 -9.68 5.94 11.39
N THR A 213 -10.32 5.56 10.27
CA THR A 213 -10.36 6.22 8.95
C THR A 213 -9.32 5.69 7.95
N LYS A 214 -9.63 5.88 6.66
CA LYS A 214 -8.76 5.54 5.53
C LYS A 214 -7.38 6.20 5.65
N TYR A 215 -7.33 7.53 5.84
CA TYR A 215 -6.06 8.26 5.92
C TYR A 215 -5.23 7.85 7.14
N GLY A 216 -5.87 7.60 8.30
CA GLY A 216 -5.17 7.15 9.50
C GLY A 216 -4.57 5.75 9.35
N THR A 217 -5.26 4.85 8.65
CA THR A 217 -4.74 3.51 8.34
C THR A 217 -3.46 3.56 7.49
N TYR A 218 -3.41 4.42 6.47
CA TYR A 218 -2.20 4.61 5.66
C TYR A 218 -1.05 5.24 6.46
N TRP A 219 -1.33 6.20 7.35
CA TRP A 219 -0.31 6.76 8.26
C TRP A 219 0.24 5.71 9.23
N LEU A 220 -0.59 4.79 9.72
CA LEU A 220 -0.14 3.66 10.53
C LEU A 220 0.81 2.76 9.75
N PHE A 221 0.49 2.42 8.49
CA PHE A 221 1.38 1.63 7.65
C PHE A 221 2.70 2.35 7.31
N VAL A 222 2.68 3.67 7.13
CA VAL A 222 3.92 4.48 7.02
C VAL A 222 4.81 4.25 8.24
N GLY A 223 4.26 4.30 9.45
CA GLY A 223 5.01 4.04 10.69
C GLY A 223 5.64 2.65 10.73
N ILE A 224 4.88 1.62 10.37
CA ILE A 224 5.37 0.23 10.32
C ILE A 224 6.50 0.07 9.30
N VAL A 225 6.35 0.66 8.11
CA VAL A 225 7.37 0.61 7.05
C VAL A 225 8.65 1.35 7.46
N ILE A 226 8.57 2.45 8.21
CA ILE A 226 9.75 3.16 8.74
C ILE A 226 10.53 2.24 9.69
N ILE A 227 9.84 1.56 10.61
CA ILE A 227 10.48 0.60 11.53
C ILE A 227 11.13 -0.54 10.73
N GLY A 228 10.42 -1.10 9.75
CA GLY A 228 10.95 -2.13 8.86
C GLY A 228 12.18 -1.66 8.06
N PHE A 229 12.15 -0.42 7.57
CA PHE A 229 13.27 0.20 6.84
C PHE A 229 14.51 0.29 7.74
N ILE A 230 14.37 0.76 8.98
CA ILE A 230 15.48 0.87 9.94
C ILE A 230 16.07 -0.52 10.24
N ILE A 231 15.22 -1.52 10.50
CA ILE A 231 15.66 -2.89 10.79
C ILE A 231 16.42 -3.48 9.60
N ILE A 232 15.88 -3.35 8.38
CA ILE A 232 16.53 -3.90 7.18
C ILE A 232 17.83 -3.16 6.87
N TYR A 233 17.85 -1.83 7.06
CA TYR A 233 19.06 -1.04 6.88
C TYR A 233 20.20 -1.50 7.80
N ALA A 234 19.89 -1.81 9.05
CA ALA A 234 20.85 -2.24 10.06
C ALA A 234 21.25 -3.73 9.95
N THR A 235 20.30 -4.62 9.62
CA THR A 235 20.53 -6.08 9.70
C THR A 235 20.92 -6.74 8.39
N LEU A 236 20.67 -6.11 7.23
CA LEU A 236 20.90 -6.73 5.93
C LEU A 236 22.29 -6.39 5.37
N PRO A 237 23.27 -7.31 5.37
CA PRO A 237 24.53 -7.13 4.65
C PRO A 237 24.35 -7.25 3.13
N GLU A 238 25.33 -6.79 2.36
CA GLU A 238 25.32 -6.95 0.90
C GLU A 238 25.70 -8.39 0.51
N THR A 239 24.80 -9.10 -0.18
CA THR A 239 25.03 -10.50 -0.63
C THR A 239 25.57 -10.60 -2.05
N LYS A 240 25.74 -9.47 -2.77
CA LYS A 240 26.13 -9.47 -4.18
C LYS A 240 27.49 -10.14 -4.42
N GLY A 241 27.50 -11.17 -5.27
CA GLY A 241 28.72 -11.79 -5.81
C GLY A 241 29.51 -12.63 -4.81
N LYS A 242 28.92 -12.97 -3.66
CA LYS A 242 29.52 -13.84 -2.64
C LYS A 242 29.09 -15.29 -2.83
N LYS A 243 30.02 -16.22 -2.63
CA LYS A 243 29.69 -17.66 -2.56
C LYS A 243 28.89 -17.94 -1.30
N LEU A 244 28.00 -18.95 -1.33
CA LEU A 244 27.13 -19.32 -0.20
C LEU A 244 27.91 -19.57 1.11
N GLU A 245 29.13 -20.09 1.01
CA GLU A 245 30.01 -20.35 2.16
C GLU A 245 30.55 -19.06 2.78
N GLU A 246 30.86 -18.05 1.95
CA GLU A 246 31.35 -16.73 2.41
C GLU A 246 30.23 -15.90 3.05
N VAL A 247 28.96 -16.14 2.69
CA VAL A 247 27.80 -15.49 3.30
C VAL A 247 27.65 -15.89 4.76
N GLN A 248 28.02 -17.11 5.15
CA GLN A 248 27.99 -17.54 6.55
C GLN A 248 28.97 -16.75 7.42
N ALA A 249 30.18 -16.52 6.91
CA ALA A 249 31.21 -15.72 7.59
C ALA A 249 30.81 -14.24 7.79
N LEU A 250 29.86 -13.72 6.99
CA LEU A 250 29.30 -12.37 7.18
C LEU A 250 28.40 -12.28 8.42
N PHE A 251 27.73 -13.36 8.81
CA PHE A 251 26.84 -13.40 9.99
C PHE A 251 27.53 -13.92 11.25
N GLU A 252 28.69 -14.56 11.14
CA GLU A 252 29.53 -14.95 12.29
C GLU A 252 30.27 -13.76 12.92
N LYS A 253 30.42 -12.64 12.20
CA LYS A 253 31.01 -11.42 12.74
C LYS A 253 29.98 -10.64 13.58
N GLY A 254 30.30 -10.43 14.85
CA GLY A 254 29.49 -9.60 15.75
C GLY A 254 29.37 -8.15 15.25
N TRP A 255 28.25 -7.50 15.59
CA TRP A 255 27.76 -6.20 15.11
C TRP A 255 28.71 -4.98 15.24
N CYS A 256 29.92 -5.14 15.79
CA CYS A 256 30.85 -4.05 16.12
C CYS A 256 32.23 -4.12 15.43
N SER A 257 32.49 -5.04 14.51
CA SER A 257 33.84 -5.25 13.94
C SER A 257 34.00 -4.80 12.47
N ASP A 258 33.26 -3.78 12.02
CA ASP A 258 33.47 -3.24 10.66
C ASP A 258 34.77 -2.43 10.54
N SER A 259 35.29 -1.86 11.64
CA SER A 259 36.53 -1.04 11.64
C SER A 259 37.82 -1.87 11.51
N GLN A 260 37.83 -3.13 11.96
CA GLN A 260 39.06 -3.93 12.04
C GLN A 260 39.35 -4.75 10.78
N TYR A 261 38.36 -5.00 9.93
CA TYR A 261 38.54 -5.84 8.73
C TYR A 261 39.27 -5.09 7.60
N ASP A 262 39.01 -3.79 7.41
CA ASP A 262 39.78 -2.98 6.45
C ASP A 262 41.26 -2.89 6.86
N GLN A 263 41.56 -2.92 8.17
CA GLN A 263 42.94 -2.99 8.67
C GLN A 263 43.57 -4.39 8.47
N LEU A 264 42.83 -5.47 8.74
CA LEU A 264 43.34 -6.85 8.56
C LEU A 264 43.53 -7.24 7.09
N LYS A 265 42.69 -6.73 6.19
CA LYS A 265 42.84 -6.95 4.75
C LYS A 265 44.06 -6.20 4.21
N ASN A 266 44.29 -4.96 4.66
CA ASN A 266 45.52 -4.23 4.37
C ASN A 266 46.77 -4.92 4.93
N CYS A 267 46.73 -5.49 6.14
CA CYS A 267 47.86 -6.25 6.70
C CYS A 267 48.19 -7.53 5.89
N ASN A 268 47.18 -8.23 5.38
CA ASN A 268 47.40 -9.45 4.58
C ASN A 268 47.85 -9.15 3.15
N GLU A 269 47.47 -8.02 2.56
CA GLU A 269 47.97 -7.62 1.24
C GLU A 269 49.44 -7.14 1.33
N THR A 270 49.83 -6.41 2.38
CA THR A 270 51.24 -5.96 2.55
C THR A 270 52.25 -7.08 2.83
N THR A 271 51.83 -8.25 3.32
CA THR A 271 52.74 -9.38 3.59
C THR A 271 52.98 -10.28 2.38
N ILE A 272 52.13 -10.18 1.34
CA ILE A 272 52.27 -10.96 0.11
C ILE A 272 53.20 -10.28 -0.90
N ASP A 273 53.32 -8.95 -0.85
CA ASP A 273 54.18 -8.16 -1.74
C ASP A 273 55.63 -7.99 -1.24
N ALA A 274 55.99 -8.61 -0.11
CA ALA A 274 57.30 -8.46 0.55
C ALA A 274 58.22 -9.69 0.46
N ASN A 275 57.90 -10.69 -0.38
CA ASN A 275 58.72 -11.89 -0.63
C ASN A 275 59.07 -12.06 -2.11
#